data_AF-A0A085MPV5-F1
#
_entry.id   AF-A0A085MPV5-F1
#
_cell.length_a   1.000
_cell.length_b   1.000
_cell.length_c   1.000
_cell.angle_alpha   90.00
_cell.angle_beta   90.00
_cell.angle_gamma   90.00
#
_symmetry.space_group_name_H-M   'P 1'
#
loop_
_entity.id
_entity.type
_entity.pdbx_description
1 polymer ?
#
loop_
_entity_poly.entity_id
_entity_poly.type
_entity_poly.pdbx_seq_one_letter_code
_entity_poly.pdbx_strand_id
1 'polypeptide(L)'
;LFFKRNFARGELSQFQSLAQARNEGGVSEADVEFCREHLQALHDDFTRRFQDILSMVISDWVISPLTNVDDEEISLQEELLELQSNVELKPRLSQGYQQFWLQKEVSVLYPGVWGACRYGPAHEEAQSAARGQTRRSASAGYLDQVQHRQASSVASGQPKQLSLTSRKIWTNKSV
;
A
#
# COMPACT_ATOMS: atom_id res chain seq x y z
N LEU A 1 16.41 -18.29 -4.98
CA LEU A 1 17.42 -17.23 -4.75
C LEU A 1 18.78 -17.67 -5.26
N PHE A 2 19.47 -16.80 -5.99
CA PHE A 2 20.74 -17.12 -6.64
C PHE A 2 21.82 -17.59 -5.65
N PHE A 3 21.87 -16.98 -4.46
CA PHE A 3 22.83 -17.37 -3.41
C PHE A 3 22.65 -18.83 -2.98
N LYS A 4 21.42 -19.34 -2.81
CA LYS A 4 21.19 -20.74 -2.39
C LYS A 4 21.86 -21.73 -3.35
N ARG A 5 21.72 -21.49 -4.66
CA ARG A 5 22.33 -22.33 -5.70
C ARG A 5 23.85 -22.26 -5.64
N ASN A 6 24.39 -21.07 -5.42
CA ASN A 6 25.83 -20.85 -5.39
C ASN A 6 26.47 -21.48 -4.15
N PHE A 7 25.86 -21.32 -2.97
CA PHE A 7 26.27 -22.01 -1.76
C PHE A 7 26.23 -23.54 -1.92
N ALA A 8 25.22 -24.11 -2.58
CA ALA A 8 25.15 -25.55 -2.85
C ALA A 8 26.28 -26.05 -3.78
N ARG A 9 26.85 -25.17 -4.60
CA ARG A 9 28.01 -25.45 -5.47
C ARG A 9 29.35 -25.07 -4.84
N GLY A 10 29.33 -24.50 -3.63
CA GLY A 10 30.51 -23.90 -3.01
C GLY A 10 31.03 -22.67 -3.79
N GLU A 11 30.20 -21.99 -4.55
CA GLU A 11 30.55 -20.75 -5.25
C GLU A 11 30.30 -19.56 -4.32
N LEU A 12 31.37 -18.93 -3.81
CA LEU A 12 31.31 -17.80 -2.88
C LEU A 12 31.74 -16.47 -3.50
N SER A 13 31.95 -16.40 -4.82
CA SER A 13 32.48 -15.22 -5.51
C SER A 13 31.65 -13.94 -5.32
N GLN A 14 30.35 -14.09 -5.08
CA GLN A 14 29.44 -12.99 -4.73
C GLN A 14 29.73 -12.35 -3.36
N PHE A 15 30.47 -13.03 -2.48
CA PHE A 15 30.86 -12.55 -1.16
C PHE A 15 32.38 -12.61 -1.04
N GLN A 16 33.07 -11.56 -1.50
CA GLN A 16 34.53 -11.52 -1.60
C GLN A 16 35.23 -11.86 -0.27
N SER A 17 34.69 -11.38 0.86
CA SER A 17 35.22 -11.68 2.20
C SER A 17 35.08 -13.16 2.59
N LEU A 18 33.96 -13.80 2.25
CA LEU A 18 33.69 -15.21 2.51
C LEU A 18 34.54 -16.12 1.61
N ALA A 19 34.71 -15.73 0.34
CA ALA A 19 35.59 -16.42 -0.59
C ALA A 19 37.05 -16.37 -0.14
N GLN A 20 37.52 -15.20 0.32
CA GLN A 20 38.87 -15.02 0.85
C GLN A 20 39.10 -15.87 2.10
N ALA A 21 38.20 -15.77 3.09
CA ALA A 21 38.34 -16.51 4.34
C ALA A 21 38.28 -18.04 4.12
N ARG A 22 37.53 -18.52 3.12
CA ARG A 22 37.53 -19.94 2.74
C ARG A 22 38.86 -20.39 2.14
N ASN A 23 39.49 -19.58 1.29
CA ASN A 23 40.79 -19.89 0.70
C ASN A 23 41.92 -19.92 1.75
N GLU A 24 41.79 -19.10 2.79
CA GLU A 24 42.70 -19.06 3.93
C GLU A 24 42.45 -20.20 4.95
N GLY A 25 41.48 -21.08 4.69
CA GLY A 25 41.12 -22.20 5.56
C GLY A 25 40.37 -21.79 6.84
N GLY A 26 39.94 -20.53 6.94
CA GLY A 26 39.34 -19.94 8.14
C GLY A 26 37.83 -20.09 8.26
N VAL A 27 37.15 -20.71 7.28
CA VAL A 27 35.68 -20.83 7.25
C VAL A 27 35.29 -22.30 7.32
N SER A 28 34.61 -22.69 8.39
CA SER A 28 34.03 -24.01 8.53
C SER A 28 32.72 -24.15 7.76
N GLU A 29 32.28 -25.39 7.51
CA GLU A 29 30.97 -25.63 6.89
C GLU A 29 29.81 -25.09 7.74
N ALA A 30 29.96 -25.06 9.07
CA ALA A 30 28.98 -24.48 9.99
C ALA A 30 28.85 -22.96 9.81
N ASP A 31 29.96 -22.26 9.57
CA ASP A 31 29.95 -20.81 9.31
C ASP A 31 29.24 -20.48 7.99
N VAL A 32 29.46 -21.31 6.97
CA VAL A 32 28.78 -21.21 5.66
C VAL A 32 27.27 -21.40 5.82
N GLU A 33 26.85 -22.37 6.64
CA GLU A 33 25.44 -22.62 6.93
C GLU A 33 24.81 -21.43 7.69
N PHE A 34 25.49 -20.92 8.72
CA PHE A 34 25.03 -19.74 9.45
C PHE A 34 24.83 -18.53 8.52
N CYS A 35 25.77 -18.28 7.60
CA CYS A 35 25.61 -17.24 6.59
C CYS A 35 24.41 -17.49 5.67
N ARG A 36 24.17 -18.75 5.26
CA ARG A 36 23.02 -19.11 4.43
C ARG A 36 21.70 -18.83 5.16
N GLU A 37 21.59 -19.23 6.43
CA GLU A 37 20.43 -18.99 7.28
C GLU A 37 20.17 -17.49 7.47
N HIS A 38 21.22 -16.72 7.76
CA HIS A 38 21.09 -15.27 7.94
C HIS A 38 20.63 -14.56 6.67
N LEU A 39 21.20 -14.90 5.51
CA LEU A 39 20.77 -14.36 4.22
C LEU A 39 19.33 -14.76 3.88
N GLN A 40 18.91 -15.95 4.29
CA GLN A 40 17.53 -16.38 4.15
C GLN A 40 16.60 -15.55 5.03
N ALA A 41 16.93 -15.35 6.30
CA ALA A 41 16.15 -14.52 7.21
C ALA A 41 16.03 -13.06 6.72
N LEU A 42 17.13 -12.50 6.19
CA LEU A 42 17.11 -11.19 5.56
C LEU A 42 16.19 -11.16 4.34
N HIS A 43 16.32 -12.13 3.43
CA HIS A 43 15.45 -12.21 2.26
C HIS A 43 13.96 -12.26 2.66
N ASP A 44 13.62 -13.07 3.67
CA ASP A 44 12.24 -13.23 4.11
C ASP A 44 11.72 -11.96 4.77
N ASP A 45 12.56 -11.25 5.53
CA ASP A 45 12.22 -9.94 6.08
C ASP A 45 12.03 -8.88 4.98
N PHE A 46 12.90 -8.83 3.97
CA PHE A 46 12.74 -7.95 2.81
C PHE A 46 11.46 -8.26 2.05
N THR A 47 11.20 -9.54 1.77
CA THR A 47 10.00 -9.98 1.05
C THR A 47 8.74 -9.59 1.83
N ARG A 48 8.76 -9.75 3.16
CA ARG A 48 7.64 -9.38 4.03
C ARG A 48 7.43 -7.87 4.11
N ARG A 49 8.50 -7.08 4.23
CA ARG A 49 8.41 -5.61 4.35
C ARG A 49 8.01 -4.91 3.05
N PHE A 50 8.36 -5.50 1.91
CA PHE A 50 8.09 -4.92 0.58
C PHE A 50 7.13 -5.79 -0.23
N GLN A 51 6.27 -6.55 0.44
CA GLN A 51 5.31 -7.44 -0.23
C GLN A 51 4.35 -6.63 -1.12
N ASP A 52 3.99 -5.44 -0.70
CA ASP A 52 3.18 -4.48 -1.46
C ASP A 52 3.82 -4.11 -2.80
N ILE A 53 5.12 -3.78 -2.80
CA ILE A 53 5.87 -3.47 -4.03
C ILE A 53 6.06 -4.73 -4.89
N LEU A 54 6.39 -5.86 -4.26
CA LEU A 54 6.63 -7.14 -4.97
C LEU A 54 5.36 -7.71 -5.60
N SER A 55 4.18 -7.41 -5.04
CA SER A 55 2.87 -7.82 -5.57
C SER A 55 2.19 -6.74 -6.40
N MET A 56 2.85 -5.61 -6.63
CA MET A 56 2.31 -4.52 -7.42
C MET A 56 2.09 -4.97 -8.87
N VAL A 57 0.83 -4.89 -9.31
CA VAL A 57 0.46 -5.08 -10.71
C VAL A 57 0.58 -3.73 -11.41
N ILE A 58 1.46 -3.66 -12.40
CA ILE A 58 1.62 -2.48 -13.26
C ILE A 58 0.82 -2.75 -14.53
N SER A 59 -0.24 -1.98 -14.78
CA SER A 59 -1.01 -2.09 -16.02
C SER A 59 -0.15 -1.79 -17.25
N ASP A 60 -0.45 -2.44 -18.37
CA ASP A 60 0.33 -2.31 -19.61
C ASP A 60 0.40 -0.87 -20.11
N TRP A 61 -0.69 -0.10 -19.95
CA TRP A 61 -0.74 1.30 -20.34
C TRP A 61 0.22 2.20 -19.55
N VAL A 62 0.67 1.80 -18.35
CA VAL A 62 1.68 2.57 -17.59
C VAL A 62 3.04 2.48 -18.28
N ILE A 63 3.38 1.33 -18.86
CA ILE A 63 4.65 1.12 -19.59
C ILE A 63 4.52 1.60 -21.03
N SER A 64 3.36 1.36 -21.64
CA SER A 64 3.04 1.70 -23.02
C SER A 64 1.66 2.36 -23.10
N PRO A 65 1.55 3.68 -22.87
CA PRO A 65 0.27 4.41 -22.82
C PRO A 65 -0.58 4.32 -24.09
N LEU A 66 -0.04 3.79 -25.19
CA LEU A 66 -0.71 3.62 -26.47
C LEU A 66 -1.35 2.23 -26.63
N THR A 67 -1.31 1.37 -25.60
CA THR A 67 -1.96 0.05 -25.62
C THR A 67 -3.46 0.16 -25.39
N ASN A 68 -4.17 -0.96 -25.55
CA ASN A 68 -5.58 -1.05 -25.22
C ASN A 68 -5.82 -0.74 -23.72
N VAL A 69 -6.95 -0.09 -23.42
CA VAL A 69 -7.39 0.34 -22.10
C VAL A 69 -8.78 -0.21 -21.73
N ASP A 70 -9.36 -1.10 -22.54
CA ASP A 70 -10.73 -1.64 -22.38
C ASP A 70 -10.98 -2.30 -21.01
N ASP A 71 -9.93 -2.81 -20.34
CA ASP A 71 -10.02 -3.48 -19.04
C ASP A 71 -10.01 -2.53 -17.83
N GLU A 72 -9.82 -1.22 -18.06
CA GLU A 72 -9.71 -0.22 -16.98
C GLU A 72 -11.07 0.40 -16.59
N GLU A 73 -11.12 1.14 -15.49
CA GLU A 73 -12.35 1.86 -15.10
C GLU A 73 -12.73 2.92 -16.16
N ILE A 74 -14.03 3.07 -16.45
CA ILE A 74 -14.54 4.01 -17.46
C ILE A 74 -13.98 5.43 -17.27
N SER A 75 -13.91 5.92 -16.02
CA SER A 75 -13.35 7.23 -15.68
C SER A 75 -11.87 7.36 -16.08
N LEU A 76 -11.10 6.29 -15.92
CA LEU A 76 -9.70 6.21 -16.31
C LEU A 76 -9.53 6.03 -17.83
N GLN A 77 -10.41 5.26 -18.48
CA GLN A 77 -10.42 5.08 -19.94
C GLN A 77 -10.59 6.40 -20.67
N GLU A 78 -11.48 7.30 -20.21
CA GLU A 78 -11.69 8.61 -20.82
C GLU A 78 -10.40 9.45 -20.84
N GLU A 79 -9.72 9.58 -19.69
CA GLU A 79 -8.45 10.30 -19.61
C GLU A 79 -7.34 9.63 -20.43
N LEU A 80 -7.28 8.29 -20.44
CA LEU A 80 -6.29 7.56 -21.25
C LEU A 80 -6.51 7.76 -22.75
N LEU A 81 -7.76 7.76 -23.22
CA LEU A 81 -8.09 8.03 -24.62
C LEU A 81 -7.72 9.46 -25.01
N GLU A 82 -7.99 10.44 -24.15
CA GLU A 82 -7.58 11.82 -24.36
C GLU A 82 -6.04 11.93 -24.44
N LEU A 83 -5.31 11.30 -23.51
CA LEU A 83 -3.86 11.24 -23.49
C LEU A 83 -3.30 10.58 -24.77
N GLN A 84 -3.90 9.49 -25.24
CA GLN A 84 -3.51 8.79 -26.48
C GLN A 84 -3.77 9.63 -27.73
N SER A 85 -4.82 10.43 -27.73
CA SER A 85 -5.18 11.34 -28.83
C SER A 85 -4.27 12.57 -28.90
N ASN A 86 -3.58 12.91 -27.80
CA ASN A 86 -2.73 14.09 -27.71
C ASN A 86 -1.44 13.92 -28.53
N VAL A 87 -1.41 14.57 -29.70
CA VAL A 87 -0.27 14.51 -30.63
C VAL A 87 1.00 15.19 -30.11
N GLU A 88 0.87 16.18 -29.23
CA GLU A 88 2.02 16.92 -28.67
C GLU A 88 2.80 16.10 -27.64
N LEU A 89 2.12 15.14 -27.00
CA LEU A 89 2.70 14.27 -25.98
C LEU A 89 3.37 13.01 -26.56
N LYS A 90 2.98 12.56 -27.76
CA LYS A 90 3.60 11.42 -28.46
C LYS A 90 5.13 11.48 -28.57
N PRO A 91 5.75 12.60 -29.03
CA PRO A 91 7.20 12.69 -29.07
C PRO A 91 7.84 12.63 -27.68
N ARG A 92 7.16 13.09 -26.63
CA ARG A 92 7.67 13.02 -25.26
C ARG A 92 7.62 11.60 -24.71
N LEU A 93 6.58 10.83 -25.04
CA LEU A 93 6.50 9.42 -24.70
C LEU A 93 7.63 8.61 -25.36
N SER A 94 8.03 8.98 -26.58
CA SER A 94 9.15 8.32 -27.28
C SER A 94 10.52 8.45 -26.58
N GLN A 95 10.66 9.41 -25.67
CA GLN A 95 11.87 9.59 -24.85
C GLN A 95 11.92 8.63 -23.64
N GLY A 96 10.81 7.93 -23.36
CA GLY A 96 10.68 6.92 -22.32
C GLY A 96 9.54 7.22 -21.34
N TYR A 97 8.78 6.18 -20.99
CA TYR A 97 7.60 6.29 -20.12
C TYR A 97 7.94 6.84 -18.71
N GLN A 98 9.12 6.51 -18.17
CA GLN A 98 9.55 6.98 -16.85
C GLN A 98 9.66 8.51 -16.80
N GLN A 99 10.31 9.12 -17.81
CA GLN A 99 10.45 10.58 -17.89
C GLN A 99 9.13 11.25 -18.27
N PHE A 100 8.33 10.57 -19.10
CA PHE A 100 7.00 11.03 -19.48
C PHE A 100 6.10 11.28 -18.26
N TRP A 101 5.97 10.27 -17.38
CA TRP A 101 5.09 10.36 -16.21
C TRP A 101 5.57 11.37 -15.15
N LEU A 102 6.87 11.67 -15.08
CA LEU A 102 7.40 12.68 -14.15
C LEU A 102 7.11 14.13 -14.54
N GLN A 103 6.49 14.36 -15.72
CA GLN A 103 6.14 15.71 -16.17
C GLN A 103 4.98 16.28 -15.36
N LYS A 104 5.18 17.49 -14.80
CA LYS A 104 4.14 18.20 -14.05
C LYS A 104 2.86 18.40 -14.86
N GLU A 105 2.99 18.67 -16.15
CA GLU A 105 1.86 18.86 -17.05
C GLU A 105 0.96 17.62 -17.14
N VAL A 106 1.55 16.43 -17.24
CA VAL A 106 0.80 15.16 -17.27
C VAL A 106 0.00 14.96 -15.99
N SER A 107 0.60 15.26 -14.83
CA SER A 107 -0.10 15.16 -13.54
C SER A 107 -1.26 16.13 -13.33
N VAL A 108 -1.29 17.23 -14.10
CA VAL A 108 -2.32 18.28 -14.00
C VAL A 108 -3.44 18.04 -15.01
N LEU A 109 -3.08 17.62 -16.23
CA LEU A 109 -4.05 17.37 -17.30
C LEU A 109 -4.78 16.04 -17.14
N TYR A 110 -4.10 15.02 -16.59
CA TYR A 110 -4.64 13.66 -16.46
C TYR A 110 -4.52 13.18 -15.00
N PRO A 111 -5.30 13.76 -14.08
CA PRO A 111 -5.17 13.50 -12.65
C PRO A 111 -5.59 12.07 -12.26
N GLY A 112 -6.58 11.48 -12.93
CA GLY A 112 -6.99 10.08 -12.73
C GLY A 112 -5.91 9.10 -13.16
N VAL A 113 -5.36 9.30 -14.37
CA VAL A 113 -4.23 8.52 -14.90
C VAL A 113 -3.01 8.61 -13.98
N TRP A 114 -2.68 9.83 -13.55
CA TRP A 114 -1.57 10.04 -12.61
C TRP A 114 -1.82 9.42 -11.23
N GLY A 115 -3.06 9.42 -10.77
CA GLY A 115 -3.48 8.73 -9.55
C GLY A 115 -3.25 7.23 -9.63
N ALA A 116 -3.72 6.61 -10.70
CA ALA A 116 -3.55 5.18 -10.95
C ALA A 116 -2.06 4.79 -11.05
N CYS A 117 -1.24 5.58 -11.74
CA CYS A 117 0.22 5.39 -11.80
C CYS A 117 0.91 5.42 -10.42
N ARG A 118 0.44 6.26 -9.49
CA ARG A 118 1.10 6.45 -8.19
C ARG A 118 0.68 5.48 -7.12
N TYR A 119 -0.58 5.08 -7.11
CA TYR A 119 -1.15 4.32 -5.99
C TYR A 119 -1.53 2.88 -6.37
N GLY A 120 -1.49 2.53 -7.66
CA GLY A 120 -1.97 1.26 -8.17
C GLY A 120 -3.48 1.07 -7.98
N PRO A 121 -4.08 0.07 -8.67
CA PRO A 121 -5.53 -0.19 -8.60
C PRO A 121 -6.02 -0.55 -7.18
N ALA A 122 -5.15 -1.08 -6.32
CA ALA A 122 -5.49 -1.53 -4.97
C ALA A 122 -5.88 -0.39 -4.01
N HIS A 123 -5.43 0.85 -4.25
CA HIS A 123 -5.72 1.97 -3.37
C HIS A 123 -7.16 2.49 -3.54
N GLU A 124 -7.75 2.32 -4.72
CA GLU A 124 -9.09 2.81 -5.05
C GLU A 124 -10.20 1.91 -4.47
N GLU A 125 -9.98 0.59 -4.42
CA GLU A 125 -10.86 -0.35 -3.74
C GLU A 125 -10.89 -0.09 -2.22
N ALA A 126 -9.73 0.17 -1.61
CA ALA A 126 -9.63 0.52 -0.19
C ALA A 126 -10.34 1.85 0.14
N GLN A 127 -10.25 2.86 -0.74
CA GLN A 127 -10.94 4.13 -0.56
C GLN A 127 -12.44 4.04 -0.82
N SER A 128 -12.87 3.28 -1.83
CA SER A 128 -14.28 3.05 -2.14
C SER A 128 -14.97 2.26 -1.03
N ALA A 129 -14.30 1.26 -0.45
CA ALA A 129 -14.77 0.55 0.74
C ALA A 129 -14.92 1.50 1.95
N ALA A 130 -13.94 2.37 2.20
CA ALA A 130 -14.00 3.34 3.29
C ALA A 130 -15.15 4.36 3.14
N ARG A 131 -15.38 4.85 1.91
CA ARG A 131 -16.51 5.74 1.58
C ARG A 131 -17.87 5.04 1.73
N GLY A 132 -17.96 3.77 1.31
CA GLY A 132 -19.15 2.94 1.50
C GLY A 132 -19.50 2.69 2.97
N GLN A 133 -18.49 2.42 3.81
CA GLN A 133 -18.63 2.27 5.26
C GLN A 133 -19.19 3.55 5.90
N THR A 134 -18.65 4.71 5.51
CA THR A 134 -19.03 6.02 6.06
C THR A 134 -20.49 6.36 5.73
N ARG A 135 -20.92 6.07 4.50
CA ARG A 135 -22.31 6.30 4.05
C ARG A 135 -23.31 5.38 4.74
N ARG A 136 -22.96 4.11 4.99
CA ARG A 136 -23.78 3.17 5.77
C ARG A 136 -23.91 3.59 7.24
N SER A 137 -22.81 4.00 7.88
CA SER A 137 -22.83 4.50 9.27
C SER A 137 -23.67 5.76 9.43
N ALA A 138 -23.63 6.68 8.47
CA ALA A 138 -24.48 7.87 8.47
C ALA A 138 -25.98 7.53 8.32
N SER A 139 -26.32 6.53 7.51
CA SER A 139 -27.72 6.07 7.37
C SER A 139 -28.25 5.37 8.63
N ALA A 140 -27.40 4.63 9.35
CA ALA A 140 -27.75 4.00 10.61
C ALA A 140 -28.00 5.03 11.72
N GLY A 141 -27.19 6.10 11.79
CA GLY A 141 -27.37 7.17 12.76
C GLY A 141 -28.64 8.02 12.56
N TYR A 142 -29.16 8.07 11.33
CA TYR A 142 -30.39 8.80 11.02
C TYR A 142 -31.65 8.05 11.49
N LEU A 143 -31.67 6.72 11.36
CA LEU A 143 -32.79 5.88 11.82
C LEU A 143 -32.90 5.86 13.36
N ASP A 144 -31.77 5.84 14.06
CA ASP A 144 -31.72 5.83 15.53
C ASP A 144 -32.19 7.18 16.13
N GLN A 145 -31.85 8.32 15.51
CA GLN A 145 -32.36 9.64 15.91
C GLN A 145 -33.87 9.81 15.70
N VAL A 146 -34.43 9.20 14.65
CA VAL A 146 -35.88 9.27 14.38
C VAL A 146 -36.66 8.45 15.41
N GLN A 147 -36.15 7.30 15.84
CA GLN A 147 -36.76 6.48 16.90
C GLN A 147 -36.66 7.16 18.27
N HIS A 148 -35.51 7.75 18.60
CA HIS A 148 -35.32 8.42 19.89
C HIS A 148 -36.20 9.68 20.05
N ARG A 149 -36.46 10.40 18.94
CA ARG A 149 -37.34 11.58 18.93
C ARG A 149 -38.81 11.25 19.14
N GLN A 150 -39.27 10.07 18.69
CA GLN A 150 -40.65 9.62 18.93
C GLN A 150 -40.87 9.16 20.38
N ALA A 151 -39.86 8.54 21.01
CA ALA A 151 -39.94 8.09 22.39
C ALA A 151 -39.94 9.25 23.42
N SER A 152 -39.26 10.36 23.13
CA SER A 152 -39.17 11.51 24.05
C SER A 152 -40.43 12.38 24.12
N SER A 153 -41.43 12.18 23.25
CA SER A 153 -42.67 12.97 23.27
C SER A 153 -43.69 12.52 24.34
N VAL A 154 -43.47 11.39 25.03
CA VAL A 154 -44.50 10.77 25.90
C VAL A 154 -44.20 10.86 27.40
N ALA A 155 -43.03 11.38 27.83
CA ALA A 155 -42.66 11.36 29.25
C ALA A 155 -42.30 12.74 29.81
N SER A 156 -43.30 13.59 30.05
CA SER A 156 -43.17 14.75 30.96
C SER A 156 -43.75 14.39 32.33
N GLY A 157 -42.91 13.81 33.18
CA GLY A 157 -43.19 13.59 34.59
C GLY A 157 -41.88 13.59 35.38
N GLN A 158 -41.52 14.75 35.94
CA GLN A 158 -40.45 14.86 36.94
C GLN A 158 -40.84 14.06 38.20
N PRO A 159 -39.89 13.45 38.94
CA PRO A 159 -39.13 14.24 39.91
C PRO A 159 -37.70 13.77 40.32
N LYS A 160 -37.00 14.74 40.91
CA LYS A 160 -36.04 14.68 42.05
C LYS A 160 -34.62 14.13 41.83
N GLN A 161 -33.71 15.10 41.67
CA GLN A 161 -32.47 15.33 42.44
C GLN A 161 -32.01 14.23 43.41
N LEU A 162 -30.85 13.65 43.09
CA LEU A 162 -29.90 13.11 44.07
C LEU A 162 -28.52 13.70 43.77
N SER A 163 -27.96 14.37 44.77
CA SER A 163 -26.61 14.90 44.82
C SER A 163 -25.64 13.80 45.26
N LEU A 164 -24.38 13.84 44.80
CA LEU A 164 -23.18 13.51 45.60
C LEU A 164 -21.88 13.72 44.79
N THR A 165 -21.21 14.82 45.14
CA THR A 165 -19.77 14.98 45.41
C THR A 165 -18.70 14.44 44.44
N SER A 166 -17.89 15.37 43.94
CA SER A 166 -16.54 15.16 43.42
C SER A 166 -15.54 14.70 44.50
N ARG A 167 -14.69 13.71 44.19
CA ARG A 167 -13.22 13.80 44.40
C ARG A 167 -12.43 12.67 43.73
N LYS A 168 -11.28 13.09 43.22
CA LYS A 168 -10.17 12.38 42.58
C LYS A 168 -9.51 11.34 43.51
N ILE A 169 -8.85 10.32 42.93
CA ILE A 169 -7.38 10.11 42.96
C ILE A 169 -7.05 8.68 42.47
N TRP A 170 -6.11 8.63 41.53
CA TRP A 170 -5.38 7.47 41.02
C TRP A 170 -4.23 7.11 41.98
N THR A 171 -3.96 5.82 42.22
CA THR A 171 -2.59 5.27 42.22
C THR A 171 -2.57 3.75 41.95
N ASN A 172 -1.63 3.38 41.09
CA ASN A 172 -1.22 2.04 40.67
C ASN A 172 -0.62 1.21 41.82
N LYS A 173 -0.86 -0.11 41.80
CA LYS A 173 -0.11 -1.15 42.54
C LYS A 173 0.21 -2.29 41.57
N SER A 174 1.48 -2.67 41.51
CA SER A 174 2.03 -4.00 41.12
C SER A 174 3.54 -3.88 41.40
N VAL A 175 4.05 -4.30 42.57
CA VAL A 175 4.57 -5.65 42.89
C VAL A 175 5.44 -6.22 41.78
#